data_AF-A0A937J3Q9-F1
#
_entry.id   AF-A0A937J3Q9-F1
#
_cell.length_a   1.000
_cell.length_b   1.000
_cell.length_c   1.000
_cell.angle_alpha   90.00
_cell.angle_beta   90.00
_cell.angle_gamma   90.00
#
_symmetry.space_group_name_H-M   'P 1'
#
loop_
_entity.id
_entity.type
_entity.pdbx_description
1 polymer ?
#
loop_
_entity_poly.entity_id
_entity_poly.type
_entity_poly.pdbx_seq_one_letter_code
_entity_poly.pdbx_strand_id
1 'polypeptide(L)'
;MSLAGAQLLIPILGILVALIIPVVALVSDYFAKKDKNAAIIEISKNIDDSVKLEGLLEILDERKKEPLDYRRSGVITLFVGIGLFLFGVFFLGSILKGVGALVAAIGVGSIIAGYLYPNTSQEITSSVEKFERK
;
A
#
# COMPACT_ATOMS: atom_id res chain seq x y z
N MET A 1 13.44 -13.92 -41.86
CA MET A 1 12.65 -12.90 -41.13
C MET A 1 13.53 -12.40 -39.99
N SER A 2 14.05 -11.18 -40.13
CA SER A 2 15.24 -10.68 -39.42
C SER A 2 15.05 -10.65 -37.89
N LEU A 3 16.06 -11.13 -37.15
CA LEU A 3 16.17 -11.06 -35.68
C LEU A 3 15.94 -9.65 -35.11
N ALA A 4 16.06 -8.60 -35.94
CA ALA A 4 15.88 -7.20 -35.56
C ALA A 4 14.45 -6.86 -35.09
N GLY A 5 13.42 -7.54 -35.60
CA GLY A 5 12.02 -7.28 -35.23
C GLY A 5 11.68 -7.74 -33.80
N ALA A 6 12.26 -8.85 -33.36
CA ALA A 6 12.02 -9.43 -32.04
C ALA A 6 12.65 -8.60 -30.90
N GLN A 7 13.77 -7.93 -31.17
CA GLN A 7 14.50 -7.12 -30.19
C GLN A 7 13.76 -5.85 -29.75
N LEU A 8 12.91 -5.27 -30.61
CA LEU A 8 12.02 -4.16 -30.23
C LEU A 8 10.71 -4.67 -29.57
N LEU A 9 10.27 -5.87 -29.91
CA LEU A 9 9.01 -6.43 -29.41
C LEU A 9 9.06 -6.75 -27.91
N ILE A 10 10.20 -7.26 -27.43
CA ILE A 10 10.42 -7.59 -26.01
C ILE A 10 10.28 -6.37 -25.07
N PRO A 11 11.00 -5.24 -25.28
CA PRO A 11 10.85 -4.07 -24.42
C PRO A 11 9.46 -3.44 -24.52
N ILE A 12 8.83 -3.45 -25.71
CA ILE A 12 7.46 -2.95 -25.89
C ILE A 12 6.47 -3.77 -25.06
N LEU A 13 6.54 -5.09 -25.11
CA LEU A 13 5.69 -5.97 -24.30
C LEU A 13 5.94 -5.79 -22.80
N GLY A 14 7.20 -5.62 -22.38
CA GLY A 14 7.54 -5.36 -20.98
C GLY A 14 6.91 -4.09 -20.43
N ILE A 15 6.97 -2.99 -21.19
CA ILE A 15 6.32 -1.72 -20.82
C ILE A 15 4.79 -1.87 -20.78
N LEU A 16 4.23 -2.61 -21.73
CA LEU A 16 2.78 -2.86 -21.81
C LEU A 16 2.27 -3.62 -20.58
N VAL A 17 2.97 -4.68 -20.16
CA VAL A 17 2.63 -5.45 -18.96
C VAL A 17 2.78 -4.59 -17.69
N ALA A 18 3.84 -3.79 -17.60
CA ALA A 18 4.06 -2.89 -16.47
C ALA A 18 2.95 -1.84 -16.32
N LEU A 19 2.30 -1.44 -17.42
CA LEU A 19 1.19 -0.49 -17.41
C LEU A 19 -0.16 -1.16 -17.15
N ILE A 20 -0.38 -2.39 -17.64
CA ILE A 20 -1.64 -3.13 -17.45
C ILE A 20 -1.86 -3.49 -15.97
N ILE A 21 -0.82 -3.97 -15.28
CA ILE A 21 -0.94 -4.43 -13.88
C ILE A 21 -1.55 -3.37 -12.93
N PRO A 22 -1.04 -2.12 -12.88
CA PRO A 22 -1.62 -1.10 -12.00
C PRO A 22 -3.04 -0.70 -12.43
N VAL A 23 -3.33 -0.67 -13.73
CA VAL A 23 -4.68 -0.33 -14.23
C VAL A 23 -5.70 -1.37 -13.76
N VAL A 24 -5.38 -2.67 -13.89
CA VAL A 24 -6.27 -3.75 -13.43
C VAL A 24 -6.48 -3.66 -11.92
N ALA A 25 -5.41 -3.46 -11.15
CA ALA A 25 -5.50 -3.31 -9.69
C ALA A 25 -6.41 -2.12 -9.29
N LEU A 26 -6.30 -0.98 -9.97
CA LEU A 26 -7.14 0.20 -9.72
C LEU A 26 -8.61 -0.06 -10.08
N VAL A 27 -8.88 -0.72 -11.19
CA VAL A 27 -10.24 -1.05 -11.61
C VAL A 27 -10.90 -2.00 -10.60
N SER A 28 -10.20 -3.06 -10.17
CA SER A 28 -10.72 -3.97 -9.15
C SER A 28 -11.00 -3.29 -7.82
N ASP A 29 -10.11 -2.40 -7.36
CA ASP A 29 -10.33 -1.60 -6.15
C ASP A 29 -11.52 -0.64 -6.29
N TYR A 30 -11.67 0.00 -7.45
CA TYR A 30 -12.80 0.88 -7.75
C TYR A 30 -14.15 0.15 -7.68
N PHE A 31 -14.27 -1.00 -8.33
CA PHE A 31 -15.50 -1.80 -8.29
C PHE A 31 -15.78 -2.32 -6.87
N ALA A 32 -14.76 -2.83 -6.18
CA ALA A 32 -14.91 -3.29 -4.80
C ALA A 32 -15.38 -2.18 -3.84
N LYS A 33 -14.95 -0.93 -4.05
CA LYS A 33 -15.41 0.23 -3.29
C LYS A 33 -16.82 0.65 -3.67
N LYS A 34 -17.16 0.63 -4.96
CA LYS A 34 -18.48 1.01 -5.47
C LYS A 34 -19.58 0.13 -4.89
N ASP A 35 -19.40 -1.19 -4.90
CA ASP A 35 -20.40 -2.14 -4.38
C ASP A 35 -20.58 -2.00 -2.86
N LYS A 36 -19.47 -1.82 -2.13
CA LYS A 36 -19.50 -1.54 -0.68
C LYS A 36 -20.26 -0.26 -0.36
N ASN A 37 -19.99 0.82 -1.09
CA ASN A 37 -20.64 2.11 -0.88
C ASN A 37 -22.14 2.04 -1.20
N ALA A 38 -22.53 1.31 -2.24
CA ALA A 38 -23.94 1.10 -2.58
C ALA A 38 -24.68 0.37 -1.46
N ALA A 39 -24.11 -0.71 -0.92
CA ALA A 39 -24.69 -1.45 0.21
C ALA A 39 -24.83 -0.58 1.47
N ILE A 40 -23.83 0.24 1.78
CA ILE A 40 -23.88 1.16 2.93
C ILE A 40 -25.02 2.18 2.78
N ILE A 41 -25.20 2.76 1.59
CA ILE A 41 -26.26 3.74 1.31
C ILE A 41 -27.64 3.08 1.39
N GLU A 42 -27.77 1.82 0.98
CA GLU A 42 -29.03 1.08 1.07
C GLU A 42 -29.35 0.71 2.52
N ILE A 43 -28.36 0.28 3.30
CA ILE A 43 -28.50 0.03 4.74
C ILE A 43 -28.85 1.33 5.49
N SER A 44 -28.20 2.46 5.17
CA SER A 44 -28.46 3.74 5.84
C SER A 44 -29.87 4.27 5.61
N LYS A 45 -30.51 3.92 4.50
CA LYS A 45 -31.89 4.33 4.16
C LYS A 45 -32.95 3.48 4.85
N ASN A 46 -32.60 2.30 5.34
CA ASN A 46 -33.53 1.34 5.97
C ASN A 46 -33.34 1.22 7.50
N ILE A 47 -32.41 1.96 8.10
CA ILE A 47 -32.18 1.99 9.55
C ILE A 47 -32.77 3.30 10.11
N ASP A 48 -33.80 3.16 10.95
CA ASP A 48 -34.45 4.29 11.66
C ASP A 48 -33.80 4.62 13.03
N ASP A 49 -32.84 3.81 13.48
CA ASP A 49 -32.24 3.88 14.82
C ASP A 49 -30.85 4.54 14.76
N SER A 50 -30.74 5.76 15.31
CA SER A 50 -29.53 6.61 15.20
C SER A 50 -28.26 5.93 15.71
N VAL A 51 -28.40 5.06 16.73
CA VAL A 51 -27.29 4.32 17.35
C VAL A 51 -26.66 3.30 16.38
N LYS A 52 -27.46 2.67 15.52
CA LYS A 52 -26.95 1.70 14.52
C LYS A 52 -26.30 2.41 13.32
N LEU A 53 -26.81 3.58 12.97
CA LEU A 53 -26.22 4.47 11.95
C LEU A 53 -24.84 4.97 12.39
N GLU A 54 -24.70 5.34 13.67
CA GLU A 54 -23.44 5.79 14.27
C GLU A 54 -22.40 4.66 14.33
N GLY A 55 -22.81 3.43 14.66
CA GLY A 55 -21.95 2.25 14.57
C GLY A 55 -21.51 1.90 13.14
N LEU A 56 -22.36 2.12 12.13
CA LEU A 56 -21.95 1.97 10.73
C LEU A 56 -20.97 3.05 10.30
N LEU A 57 -21.17 4.29 10.73
CA LEU A 57 -20.25 5.40 10.45
C LEU A 57 -18.89 5.18 11.10
N GLU A 58 -18.86 4.67 12.33
CA GLU A 58 -17.62 4.31 13.03
C GLU A 58 -16.86 3.18 12.33
N ILE A 59 -17.54 2.10 11.89
CA ILE A 59 -16.90 1.02 11.10
C ILE A 59 -16.30 1.58 9.79
N LEU A 60 -16.89 2.65 9.23
CA LEU A 60 -16.38 3.33 8.05
C LEU A 60 -15.25 4.30 8.35
N ASP A 61 -15.23 4.92 9.53
CA ASP A 61 -14.16 5.83 9.95
C ASP A 61 -12.93 5.06 10.47
N GLU A 62 -13.12 3.93 11.18
CA GLU A 62 -12.06 2.95 11.53
C GLU A 62 -11.44 2.30 10.28
N ARG A 63 -12.13 2.32 9.12
CA ARG A 63 -11.55 1.89 7.83
C ARG A 63 -10.57 2.90 7.25
N LYS A 64 -10.25 4.00 7.94
CA LYS A 64 -8.99 4.73 7.72
C LYS A 64 -7.85 3.77 8.05
N LYS A 65 -7.16 3.32 7.01
CA LYS A 65 -5.99 2.42 7.01
C LYS A 65 -5.30 2.38 8.38
N GLU A 66 -5.21 1.17 8.94
CA GLU A 66 -4.43 0.90 10.15
C GLU A 66 -3.17 1.76 10.19
N PRO A 67 -2.80 2.30 11.38
CA PRO A 67 -1.62 3.12 11.54
C PRO A 67 -0.45 2.49 10.78
N LEU A 68 -0.03 3.12 9.66
CA LEU A 68 1.06 2.59 8.85
C LEU A 68 2.28 2.49 9.74
N ASP A 69 2.67 1.26 10.09
CA ASP A 69 3.88 1.04 10.87
C ASP A 69 5.08 1.28 9.95
N TYR A 70 5.51 2.54 9.94
CA TYR A 70 6.65 3.02 9.19
C TYR A 70 7.94 2.28 9.59
N ARG A 71 8.03 1.71 10.80
CA ARG A 71 9.17 0.88 11.22
C ARG A 71 9.17 -0.44 10.45
N ARG A 72 8.03 -1.15 10.44
CA ARG A 72 7.89 -2.42 9.71
C ARG A 72 8.09 -2.21 8.21
N SER A 73 7.42 -1.22 7.63
CA SER A 73 7.53 -0.91 6.20
C SER A 73 8.95 -0.45 5.82
N GLY A 74 9.60 0.34 6.68
CA GLY A 74 10.96 0.81 6.48
C GLY A 74 12.00 -0.31 6.48
N VAL A 75 11.88 -1.29 7.39
CA VAL A 75 12.77 -2.47 7.40
C VAL A 75 12.62 -3.28 6.11
N ILE A 76 11.39 -3.55 5.68
CA ILE A 76 11.14 -4.28 4.42
C ILE A 76 11.79 -3.54 3.24
N THR A 77 11.57 -2.23 3.14
CA THR A 77 12.11 -1.39 2.06
C THR A 77 13.65 -1.37 2.06
N LEU A 78 14.27 -1.32 3.25
CA LEU A 78 15.72 -1.40 3.41
C LEU A 78 16.28 -2.72 2.83
N PHE A 79 15.68 -3.85 3.21
CA PHE A 79 16.11 -5.16 2.72
C PHE A 79 15.88 -5.34 1.22
N VAL A 80 14.80 -4.79 0.67
CA VAL A 80 14.58 -4.75 -0.79
C VAL A 80 15.70 -3.97 -1.49
N GLY A 81 16.09 -2.81 -0.94
CA GLY A 81 17.19 -2.01 -1.47
C GLY A 81 18.53 -2.75 -1.43
N ILE A 82 18.85 -3.42 -0.32
CA ILE A 82 20.05 -4.26 -0.20
C ILE A 82 20.02 -5.40 -1.22
N GLY A 83 18.88 -6.07 -1.39
CA GLY A 83 18.69 -7.12 -2.38
C GLY A 83 18.95 -6.64 -3.80
N LEU A 84 18.37 -5.49 -4.19
CA LEU A 84 18.60 -4.87 -5.50
C LEU A 84 20.07 -4.44 -5.68
N PHE A 85 20.70 -3.93 -4.63
CA PHE A 85 22.11 -3.53 -4.68
C PHE A 85 23.01 -4.73 -4.93
N LEU A 86 22.84 -5.81 -4.16
CA LEU A 86 23.59 -7.05 -4.33
C LEU A 86 23.31 -7.69 -5.70
N PHE A 87 22.05 -7.68 -6.14
CA PHE A 87 21.69 -8.18 -7.48
C PHE A 87 22.38 -7.36 -8.59
N GLY A 88 22.53 -6.05 -8.41
CA GLY A 88 23.34 -5.19 -9.28
C GLY A 88 24.83 -5.54 -9.28
N VAL A 89 25.39 -5.93 -8.12
CA VAL A 89 26.80 -6.37 -8.02
C VAL A 89 27.05 -7.67 -8.80
N PHE A 90 26.12 -8.62 -8.77
CA PHE A 90 26.33 -9.94 -9.40
C PHE A 90 25.89 -10.03 -10.87
N PHE A 91 24.89 -9.25 -11.32
CA PHE A 91 24.26 -9.49 -12.63
C PHE A 91 24.13 -8.24 -13.54
N LEU A 92 23.62 -7.12 -13.04
CA LEU A 92 23.14 -6.00 -13.90
C LEU A 92 23.98 -4.70 -13.85
N GLY A 93 25.09 -4.68 -13.12
CA GLY A 93 26.05 -3.58 -13.13
C GLY A 93 25.64 -2.33 -12.33
N SER A 94 26.30 -1.21 -12.64
CA SER A 94 26.32 0.01 -11.81
C SER A 94 24.97 0.71 -11.66
N ILE A 95 24.06 0.61 -12.63
CA ILE A 95 22.73 1.23 -12.57
C ILE A 95 21.90 0.57 -11.46
N LEU A 96 21.84 -0.76 -11.44
CA LEU A 96 21.02 -1.48 -10.47
C LEU A 96 21.59 -1.40 -9.05
N LYS A 97 22.92 -1.33 -8.94
CA LYS A 97 23.61 -0.97 -7.70
C LYS A 97 23.15 0.41 -7.18
N GLY A 98 23.06 1.41 -8.06
CA GLY A 98 22.57 2.75 -7.72
C GLY A 98 21.11 2.74 -7.25
N VAL A 99 20.22 2.03 -7.98
CA VAL A 99 18.81 1.90 -7.60
C VAL A 99 18.67 1.20 -6.25
N GLY A 100 19.43 0.13 -6.01
CA GLY A 100 19.41 -0.57 -4.72
C GLY A 100 19.87 0.30 -3.56
N ALA A 101 20.94 1.09 -3.74
CA ALA A 101 21.40 2.03 -2.72
C ALA A 101 20.35 3.11 -2.41
N LEU A 102 19.66 3.63 -3.43
CA LEU A 102 18.59 4.59 -3.26
C LEU A 102 17.42 4.02 -2.46
N VAL A 103 16.95 2.82 -2.83
CA VAL A 103 15.83 2.16 -2.14
C VAL A 103 16.20 1.82 -0.69
N ALA A 104 17.46 1.41 -0.44
CA ALA A 104 17.96 1.19 0.90
C ALA A 104 17.92 2.47 1.75
N ALA A 105 18.35 3.61 1.18
CA ALA A 105 18.31 4.90 1.86
C ALA A 105 16.86 5.34 2.22
N ILE A 106 15.90 5.10 1.33
CA ILE A 106 14.47 5.35 1.60
C ILE A 106 13.97 4.48 2.77
N GLY A 107 14.41 3.21 2.82
CA GLY A 107 14.11 2.30 3.91
C GLY A 107 14.61 2.81 5.26
N VAL A 108 15.86 3.28 5.34
CA VAL A 108 16.42 3.91 6.55
C VAL A 108 15.60 5.13 6.97
N GLY A 109 15.26 6.01 6.02
CA GLY A 109 14.42 7.19 6.31
C GLY A 109 13.05 6.83 6.88
N SER A 110 12.42 5.78 6.36
CA SER A 110 11.13 5.28 6.84
C SER A 110 11.22 4.69 8.25
N ILE A 111 12.30 3.97 8.58
CA ILE A 111 12.54 3.46 9.94
C ILE A 111 12.66 4.63 10.92
N ILE A 112 13.46 5.65 10.58
CA ILE A 112 13.65 6.83 11.42
C ILE A 112 12.32 7.57 11.62
N ALA A 113 11.54 7.75 10.55
CA ALA A 113 10.22 8.37 10.63
C ALA A 113 9.26 7.59 11.55
N GLY A 114 9.29 6.25 11.51
CA GLY A 114 8.47 5.42 12.38
C GLY A 114 8.88 5.45 13.86
N TYR A 115 10.13 5.80 14.17
CA TYR A 115 10.56 6.07 15.55
C TYR A 115 10.26 7.51 15.99
N LEU A 116 10.36 8.48 15.09
CA LEU A 116 10.12 9.89 15.38
C LEU A 116 8.64 10.25 15.50
N TYR A 117 7.78 9.59 14.72
CA TYR A 117 6.32 9.73 14.75
C TYR A 117 5.67 8.39 15.12
N PRO A 118 5.72 8.00 16.42
CA PRO A 118 5.16 6.75 16.87
C PRO A 118 3.63 6.79 16.86
N ASN A 119 2.99 5.76 16.30
CA ASN A 119 1.52 5.64 16.20
C ASN A 119 0.83 5.23 17.53
N THR A 120 1.57 5.19 18.64
CA THR A 120 1.10 4.68 19.95
C THR A 120 -0.14 5.40 20.47
N SER A 121 -0.33 6.68 20.11
CA SER A 121 -1.51 7.44 20.51
C SER A 121 -2.82 6.91 19.88
N GLN A 122 -2.76 6.30 18.69
CA GLN A 122 -3.96 5.78 18.00
C GLN A 122 -4.40 4.41 18.55
N GLU A 123 -3.45 3.57 18.96
CA GLU A 123 -3.76 2.27 19.60
C GLU A 123 -4.40 2.43 20.98
N ILE A 124 -3.96 3.42 21.76
CA ILE A 124 -4.54 3.69 23.08
C ILE A 124 -5.96 4.26 22.94
N THR A 125 -6.19 5.24 22.07
CA THR A 125 -7.53 5.83 21.88
C THR A 125 -8.54 4.80 21.42
N SER A 126 -8.19 3.95 20.44
CA SER A 126 -9.08 2.89 19.96
C SER A 126 -9.35 1.82 21.02
N SER A 127 -8.38 1.51 21.88
CA SER A 127 -8.58 0.60 23.01
C SER A 127 -9.54 1.20 24.05
N VAL A 128 -9.35 2.49 24.39
CA VAL A 128 -10.20 3.21 25.35
C VAL A 128 -11.64 3.33 24.85
N GLU A 129 -11.84 3.69 23.58
CA GLU A 129 -13.18 3.77 22.98
C GLU A 129 -13.93 2.42 23.00
N LYS A 130 -13.21 1.32 22.79
CA LYS A 130 -13.75 -0.05 22.94
C LYS A 130 -14.09 -0.42 24.39
N PHE A 131 -13.40 0.17 25.38
CA PHE A 131 -13.74 0.01 26.79
C PHE A 131 -14.94 0.87 27.21
N GLU A 132 -15.08 2.08 26.67
CA GLU A 132 -16.20 2.99 26.98
C GLU A 132 -17.54 2.54 26.37
N ARG A 133 -17.50 1.81 25.25
CA ARG A 133 -18.68 1.26 24.58
C ARG A 133 -19.18 -0.07 25.16
N LYS A 134 -18.52 -0.59 26.21
CA LYS A 134 -18.85 -1.86 26.87
C LYS A 134 -19.55 -1.63 28.20
#